data_AF-A0ABD5U912-F1
#
_entry.id   AF-A0ABD5U912-F1
#
_cell.length_a   1.000
_cell.length_b   1.000
_cell.length_c   1.000
_cell.angle_alpha   90.00
_cell.angle_beta   90.00
_cell.angle_gamma   90.00
#
_symmetry.space_group_name_H-M   'P 1'
#
loop_
_entity.id
_entity.type
_entity.pdbx_description
1 polymer ?
#
loop_
_entity_poly.entity_id
_entity_poly.type
_entity_poly.pdbx_seq_one_letter_code
_entity_poly.pdbx_strand_id
1 'polypeptide(L)'
;MSDEVFERLGLTEYERTALTELLSLGRTTAPNLAEATGIPKARIYGVLDSLADEGYVKVIPGRPKQYVPRSPAEILDRAEENRRQAYERFVSDLEDEREAFLAEFGPRFEHAEESATPAEELFHVVDVGEPSEGETRRIYHAADERVRVLTKAFEYIDSVEEALADAVDRDLDVRVVMRHPDALTPENRERQRAVVERLDREFPAVGVRFSREALPFRGTLADPTMEYDDGTAILLVQEDDVPNHLRQAVITENGAFVAGLNRYFDLVWTHESESDV
;
A
#
# COMPACT_ATOMS: atom_id res chain seq x y z
N MET A 1 18.26 -2.44 -17.43
CA MET A 1 17.96 -1.01 -17.72
C MET A 1 17.00 -0.85 -18.89
N SER A 2 17.23 -1.47 -20.07
CA SER A 2 16.30 -1.40 -21.21
C SER A 2 15.01 -2.20 -21.01
N ASP A 3 15.08 -3.36 -20.34
CA ASP A 3 13.93 -4.28 -20.22
C ASP A 3 12.79 -3.69 -19.36
N GLU A 4 13.14 -2.99 -18.28
CA GLU A 4 12.15 -2.33 -17.42
C GLU A 4 11.37 -1.23 -18.16
N VAL A 5 12.01 -0.52 -19.09
CA VAL A 5 11.33 0.47 -19.94
C VAL A 5 10.35 -0.23 -20.87
N PHE A 6 10.73 -1.35 -21.50
CA PHE A 6 9.82 -2.10 -22.37
C PHE A 6 8.65 -2.75 -21.63
N GLU A 7 8.82 -3.10 -20.36
CA GLU A 7 7.72 -3.55 -19.50
C GLU A 7 6.73 -2.41 -19.24
N ARG A 8 7.22 -1.19 -18.95
CA ARG A 8 6.38 0.00 -18.75
C ARG A 8 5.64 0.46 -20.00
N LEU A 9 6.14 0.13 -21.19
CA LEU A 9 5.44 0.40 -22.45
C LEU A 9 4.21 -0.50 -22.69
N GLY A 10 4.00 -1.55 -21.88
CA GLY A 10 2.84 -2.44 -22.02
C GLY A 10 2.84 -3.30 -23.28
N LEU A 11 4.00 -3.45 -23.93
CA LEU A 11 4.13 -4.22 -25.17
C LEU A 11 4.08 -5.73 -24.91
N THR A 12 3.43 -6.48 -25.80
CA THR A 12 3.54 -7.94 -25.86
C THR A 12 4.96 -8.38 -26.22
N GLU A 13 5.29 -9.65 -25.98
CA GLU A 13 6.61 -10.21 -26.28
C GLU A 13 7.00 -10.04 -27.76
N TYR A 14 6.05 -10.26 -28.68
CA TYR A 14 6.29 -10.06 -30.11
C TYR A 14 6.48 -8.59 -30.48
N GLU A 15 5.71 -7.67 -29.90
CA GLU A 15 5.87 -6.23 -30.14
C GLU A 15 7.21 -5.71 -29.61
N ARG A 16 7.61 -6.14 -28.41
CA ARG A 16 8.91 -5.82 -27.83
C ARG A 16 10.05 -6.32 -28.72
N THR A 17 9.98 -7.57 -29.14
CA THR A 17 10.99 -8.19 -30.01
C THR A 17 11.06 -7.46 -31.35
N ALA A 18 9.91 -7.21 -31.99
CA ALA A 18 9.85 -6.52 -33.27
C ALA A 18 10.37 -5.08 -33.18
N LEU A 19 9.98 -4.32 -32.15
CA LEU A 19 10.42 -2.94 -31.95
C LEU A 19 11.92 -2.86 -31.67
N THR A 20 12.46 -3.78 -30.86
CA THR A 20 13.90 -3.85 -30.54
C THR A 20 14.73 -4.11 -31.80
N GLU A 21 14.29 -5.07 -32.61
CA GLU A 21 14.98 -5.40 -33.86
C GLU A 21 14.84 -4.27 -34.89
N LEU A 22 13.68 -3.61 -34.98
CA LEU A 22 13.47 -2.42 -35.80
C LEU A 22 14.41 -1.27 -35.40
N LEU A 23 14.59 -1.01 -34.11
CA LEU A 23 15.51 0.01 -33.61
C LEU A 23 16.96 -0.27 -34.02
N SER A 24 17.32 -1.54 -34.18
CA SER A 24 18.66 -1.98 -34.58
C SER A 24 18.85 -1.95 -36.11
N LEU A 25 17.88 -2.44 -36.88
CA LEU A 25 17.92 -2.51 -38.35
C LEU A 25 17.56 -1.18 -39.03
N GLY A 26 16.82 -0.31 -38.34
CA GLY A 26 16.23 0.90 -38.91
C GLY A 26 15.11 0.59 -39.90
N ARG A 27 15.16 1.21 -41.08
CA ARG A 27 14.12 1.06 -42.11
C ARG A 27 14.17 -0.34 -42.73
N THR A 28 13.09 -1.12 -42.60
CA THR A 28 13.01 -2.47 -43.16
C THR A 28 11.60 -2.81 -43.67
N THR A 29 11.40 -4.04 -44.15
CA THR A 29 10.10 -4.57 -44.58
C THR A 29 9.61 -5.64 -43.60
N ALA A 30 8.30 -5.86 -43.52
CA ALA A 30 7.73 -6.89 -42.64
C ALA A 30 8.29 -8.31 -42.91
N PRO A 31 8.50 -8.77 -44.15
CA PRO A 31 9.12 -10.08 -44.40
C PRO A 31 10.56 -10.19 -43.88
N ASN A 32 11.37 -9.15 -44.04
CA ASN A 32 12.75 -9.13 -43.56
C ASN A 32 12.79 -9.11 -42.02
N LEU A 33 11.90 -8.33 -41.41
CA LEU A 33 11.81 -8.28 -39.95
C LEU A 33 11.33 -9.62 -39.36
N ALA A 34 10.38 -10.30 -40.00
CA ALA A 34 9.96 -11.64 -39.59
C ALA A 34 11.11 -12.66 -39.66
N GLU A 35 11.98 -12.55 -40.67
CA GLU A 35 13.16 -13.40 -40.78
C GLU A 35 14.20 -13.10 -39.70
N ALA A 36 14.43 -11.81 -39.39
CA ALA A 36 15.38 -11.39 -38.35
C ALA A 36 14.90 -11.74 -36.92
N THR A 37 13.61 -11.62 -36.65
CA THR A 37 13.01 -11.82 -35.32
C THR A 37 12.55 -13.25 -35.05
N GLY A 38 12.37 -14.07 -36.09
CA GLY A 38 11.71 -15.37 -35.98
C GLY A 38 10.20 -15.31 -35.77
N ILE A 39 9.59 -14.12 -35.71
CA ILE A 39 8.14 -13.96 -35.58
C ILE A 39 7.47 -14.46 -36.86
N PRO A 40 6.44 -15.34 -36.78
CA PRO A 40 5.76 -15.85 -37.96
C PRO A 40 5.24 -14.73 -38.87
N LYS A 41 5.39 -14.89 -40.19
CA LYS A 41 4.91 -13.91 -41.19
C LYS A 41 3.42 -13.60 -41.08
N ALA A 42 2.62 -14.55 -40.58
CA ALA A 42 1.19 -14.34 -40.33
C ALA A 42 0.91 -13.40 -39.15
N ARG A 43 1.87 -13.19 -38.24
CA ARG A 43 1.75 -12.38 -37.03
C ARG A 43 2.46 -11.02 -37.17
N ILE A 44 3.57 -10.95 -37.90
CA ILE A 44 4.41 -9.73 -37.95
C ILE A 44 3.65 -8.48 -38.43
N TYR A 45 2.69 -8.64 -39.35
CA TYR A 45 1.91 -7.50 -39.84
C TYR A 45 1.04 -6.89 -38.75
N GLY A 46 0.32 -7.73 -37.99
CA GLY A 46 -0.49 -7.26 -36.86
C GLY A 46 0.36 -6.60 -35.78
N VAL A 47 1.53 -7.17 -35.48
CA VAL A 47 2.50 -6.59 -34.53
C VAL A 47 2.95 -5.19 -35.00
N LEU A 48 3.27 -5.04 -36.28
CA LEU A 48 3.71 -3.77 -36.85
C LEU A 48 2.59 -2.74 -36.95
N ASP A 49 1.36 -3.19 -37.19
CA ASP A 49 0.18 -2.33 -37.19
C ASP A 49 -0.11 -1.83 -35.76
N SER A 50 -0.08 -2.69 -34.74
CA SER A 50 -0.19 -2.27 -33.33
C SER A 50 0.89 -1.24 -32.95
N LEU A 51 2.15 -1.51 -33.28
CA LEU A 51 3.26 -0.58 -33.00
C LEU A 51 3.12 0.75 -33.76
N ALA A 52 2.45 0.75 -34.92
CA ALA A 52 2.16 1.96 -35.66
C ALA A 52 0.98 2.74 -35.08
N ASP A 53 -0.05 2.05 -34.58
CA ASP A 53 -1.22 2.63 -33.92
C ASP A 53 -0.83 3.30 -32.60
N GLU A 54 0.06 2.68 -31.82
CA GLU A 54 0.71 3.28 -30.64
C GLU A 54 1.66 4.43 -31.01
N GLY A 55 1.99 4.58 -32.29
CA GLY A 55 2.82 5.66 -32.81
C GLY A 55 4.33 5.43 -32.67
N TYR A 56 4.77 4.24 -32.24
CA TYR A 56 6.19 3.89 -32.08
C TYR A 56 6.90 3.65 -33.42
N VAL A 57 6.15 3.24 -34.45
CA VAL A 57 6.68 2.94 -35.79
C VAL A 57 5.96 3.79 -36.84
N LYS A 58 6.70 4.27 -37.84
CA LYS A 58 6.17 4.95 -39.03
C LYS A 58 6.07 3.94 -40.18
N VAL A 59 4.89 3.86 -40.79
CA VAL A 59 4.68 3.08 -42.02
C VAL A 59 4.95 3.95 -43.24
N ILE A 60 5.87 3.50 -44.09
CA ILE A 60 6.18 4.12 -45.36
C ILE A 60 5.45 3.35 -46.47
N PRO A 61 4.51 3.99 -47.19
CA PRO A 61 3.76 3.35 -48.25
C PRO A 61 4.67 2.95 -49.41
N GLY A 62 4.42 1.78 -50.00
CA GLY A 62 5.24 1.23 -51.08
C GLY A 62 4.88 -0.23 -51.38
N ARG A 63 5.56 -0.81 -52.38
CA ARG A 63 5.48 -2.24 -52.70
C ARG A 63 6.90 -2.84 -52.73
N PRO A 64 7.35 -3.52 -51.65
CA PRO A 64 6.63 -3.76 -50.39
C PRO A 64 6.54 -2.52 -49.49
N LYS A 65 5.57 -2.51 -48.56
CA LYS A 65 5.51 -1.50 -47.48
C LYS A 65 6.78 -1.57 -46.63
N GLN A 66 7.24 -0.42 -46.13
CA GLN A 66 8.38 -0.34 -45.23
C GLN A 66 7.96 0.23 -43.87
N TYR A 67 8.72 -0.12 -42.85
CA TYR A 67 8.50 0.27 -41.46
C TYR A 67 9.78 0.89 -40.93
N VAL A 68 9.65 2.00 -40.21
CA VAL A 68 10.76 2.77 -39.65
C VAL A 68 10.46 3.04 -38.19
N PRO A 69 11.32 2.66 -37.23
CA PRO A 69 11.10 3.03 -35.84
C PRO A 69 11.19 4.56 -35.69
N ARG A 70 10.44 5.11 -34.75
CA ARG A 70 10.74 6.45 -34.25
C ARG A 70 12.01 6.43 -33.40
N SER A 71 12.57 7.61 -33.15
CA SER A 71 13.69 7.70 -32.21
C SER A 71 13.27 7.21 -30.81
N PRO A 72 14.19 6.67 -29.99
CA PRO A 72 13.88 6.26 -28.63
C PRO A 72 13.20 7.36 -27.80
N ALA A 73 13.64 8.61 -27.94
CA ALA A 73 13.02 9.76 -27.27
C ALA A 73 11.55 9.95 -27.71
N GLU A 74 11.29 9.97 -29.03
CA GLU A 74 9.91 10.07 -29.54
C GLU A 74 9.03 8.89 -29.09
N ILE A 75 9.58 7.69 -28.93
CA ILE A 75 8.83 6.52 -28.44
C ILE A 75 8.41 6.74 -26.99
N LEU A 76 9.33 7.23 -26.14
CA LEU A 76 9.03 7.52 -24.73
C LEU A 76 8.00 8.65 -24.59
N ASP A 77 8.17 9.76 -25.34
CA ASP A 77 7.22 10.86 -25.35
C ASP A 77 5.81 10.40 -25.77
N ARG A 78 5.75 9.49 -26.75
CA ARG A 78 4.48 8.90 -27.21
C ARG A 78 3.86 7.99 -26.17
N ALA A 79 4.65 7.20 -25.48
CA ALA A 79 4.16 6.31 -24.44
C ALA A 79 3.53 7.09 -23.27
N GLU A 80 4.19 8.17 -22.84
CA GLU A 80 3.66 9.06 -21.81
C GLU A 80 2.33 9.69 -22.24
N GLU A 81 2.27 10.21 -23.47
CA GLU A 81 1.07 10.84 -24.02
C GLU A 81 -0.08 9.83 -24.20
N ASN A 82 0.19 8.63 -24.71
CA ASN A 82 -0.81 7.58 -24.84
C ASN A 82 -1.39 7.19 -23.48
N ARG A 83 -0.53 7.09 -22.44
CA ARG A 83 -0.96 6.78 -21.07
C ARG A 83 -1.82 7.89 -20.48
N ARG A 84 -1.42 9.15 -20.66
CA ARG A 84 -2.19 10.32 -20.22
C ARG A 84 -3.58 10.34 -20.85
N GLN A 85 -3.68 10.19 -22.17
CA GLN A 85 -4.96 10.15 -22.88
C GLN A 85 -5.82 8.94 -22.50
N ALA A 86 -5.20 7.78 -22.20
CA ALA A 86 -5.94 6.61 -21.72
C ALA A 86 -6.53 6.85 -20.33
N TYR A 87 -5.78 7.48 -19.43
CA TYR A 87 -6.27 7.83 -18.10
C TYR A 87 -7.39 8.88 -18.14
N GLU A 88 -7.22 9.94 -18.94
CA GLU A 88 -8.26 10.97 -19.14
C GLU A 88 -9.56 10.36 -19.69
N ARG A 89 -9.48 9.44 -20.65
CA ARG A 89 -10.64 8.71 -21.16
C ARG A 89 -11.29 7.85 -20.09
N PHE A 90 -10.50 7.07 -19.34
CA PHE A 90 -11.02 6.23 -18.26
C PHE A 90 -11.79 7.05 -17.21
N VAL A 91 -11.26 8.20 -16.80
CA VAL A 91 -11.96 9.09 -15.86
C VAL A 91 -13.27 9.61 -16.46
N SER A 92 -13.25 10.07 -17.71
CA SER A 92 -14.47 10.53 -18.40
C SER A 92 -15.53 9.43 -18.51
N ASP A 93 -15.12 8.21 -18.90
CA ASP A 93 -16.03 7.07 -19.03
C ASP A 93 -16.67 6.73 -17.67
N LEU A 94 -15.90 6.78 -16.57
CA LEU A 94 -16.44 6.60 -15.22
C LEU A 94 -17.42 7.71 -14.80
N GLU A 95 -17.14 8.96 -15.16
CA GLU A 95 -18.03 10.08 -14.86
C GLU A 95 -19.36 9.95 -15.62
N ASP A 96 -19.32 9.54 -16.88
CA ASP A 96 -20.50 9.32 -17.72
C ASP A 96 -21.39 8.16 -17.19
N GLU A 97 -20.78 7.11 -16.63
CA GLU A 97 -21.51 5.97 -16.06
C GLU A 97 -21.94 6.17 -14.60
N ARG A 98 -21.42 7.19 -13.90
CA ARG A 98 -21.57 7.39 -12.45
C ARG A 98 -23.02 7.48 -12.01
N GLU A 99 -23.83 8.31 -12.69
CA GLU A 99 -25.22 8.55 -12.31
C GLU A 99 -26.06 7.28 -12.43
N ALA A 100 -25.91 6.57 -13.55
CA ALA A 100 -26.64 5.32 -13.80
C ALA A 100 -26.24 4.23 -12.79
N PHE A 101 -24.94 4.10 -12.51
CA PHE A 101 -24.45 3.13 -11.53
C PHE A 101 -25.00 3.40 -10.12
N LEU A 102 -24.93 4.66 -9.66
CA LEU A 102 -25.45 5.04 -8.34
C LEU A 102 -26.97 4.89 -8.25
N ALA A 103 -27.71 5.22 -9.30
CA ALA A 103 -29.16 5.03 -9.33
C ALA A 103 -29.55 3.54 -9.25
N GLU A 104 -28.74 2.66 -9.85
CA GLU A 104 -28.98 1.22 -9.83
C GLU A 104 -28.60 0.57 -8.49
N PHE A 105 -27.44 0.90 -7.93
CA PHE A 105 -26.88 0.21 -6.77
C PHE A 105 -27.06 0.94 -5.44
N GLY A 106 -27.22 2.27 -5.44
CA GLY A 106 -27.43 3.06 -4.22
C GLY A 106 -28.61 2.54 -3.37
N PRO A 107 -29.82 2.40 -3.94
CA PRO A 107 -30.96 1.89 -3.18
C PRO A 107 -30.80 0.43 -2.70
N ARG A 108 -30.05 -0.39 -3.45
CA ARG A 108 -29.79 -1.79 -3.07
C ARG A 108 -28.81 -1.87 -1.91
N PHE A 109 -27.80 -1.00 -1.90
CA PHE A 109 -26.86 -0.87 -0.80
C PHE A 109 -27.58 -0.42 0.48
N GLU A 110 -28.36 0.65 0.41
CA GLU A 110 -29.16 1.16 1.54
C GLU A 110 -30.11 0.08 2.09
N HIS A 111 -30.79 -0.67 1.21
CA HIS A 111 -31.69 -1.73 1.65
C HIS A 111 -30.97 -2.94 2.25
N ALA A 112 -29.74 -3.24 1.79
CA ALA A 112 -28.91 -4.29 2.38
C ALA A 112 -28.47 -3.90 3.80
N GLU A 113 -28.14 -2.64 4.04
CA GLU A 113 -27.88 -2.12 5.39
C GLU A 113 -29.13 -2.16 6.28
N GLU A 114 -30.30 -1.77 5.78
CA GLU A 114 -31.55 -1.79 6.57
C GLU A 114 -32.04 -3.22 6.89
N SER A 115 -31.74 -4.19 6.03
CA SER A 115 -32.17 -5.60 6.19
C SER A 115 -31.22 -6.43 7.04
N ALA A 116 -29.98 -5.97 7.23
CA ALA A 116 -29.08 -6.51 8.21
C ALA A 116 -29.53 -6.01 9.59
N THR A 117 -30.10 -6.88 10.42
CA THR A 117 -30.10 -6.62 11.87
C THR A 117 -28.68 -6.20 12.27
N PRO A 118 -28.48 -5.06 12.95
CA PRO A 118 -27.17 -4.51 13.24
C PRO A 118 -26.50 -5.37 14.31
N ALA A 119 -25.89 -6.47 13.88
CA ALA A 119 -24.52 -6.64 14.29
C ALA A 119 -23.75 -5.77 13.30
N GLU A 120 -23.56 -4.48 13.63
CA GLU A 120 -22.38 -3.76 13.15
C GLU A 120 -21.23 -4.77 13.23
N GLU A 121 -20.47 -4.98 12.15
CA GLU A 121 -19.31 -5.88 12.21
C GLU A 121 -18.33 -5.28 13.22
N LEU A 122 -18.51 -5.67 14.50
CA LEU A 122 -17.79 -5.09 15.64
C LEU A 122 -16.28 -5.24 15.47
N PHE A 123 -15.88 -6.21 14.65
CA PHE A 123 -14.53 -6.59 14.36
C PHE A 123 -14.42 -7.04 12.91
N HIS A 124 -13.39 -6.56 12.21
CA HIS A 124 -12.93 -7.16 10.95
C HIS A 124 -11.47 -7.58 11.07
N VAL A 125 -11.05 -8.51 10.20
CA VAL A 125 -9.78 -9.22 10.33
C VAL A 125 -8.91 -8.95 9.11
N VAL A 126 -7.63 -8.68 9.33
CA VAL A 126 -6.62 -8.49 8.29
C VAL A 126 -5.38 -9.34 8.57
N ASP A 127 -4.67 -9.73 7.51
CA ASP A 127 -3.42 -10.49 7.63
C ASP A 127 -2.28 -9.58 8.15
N VAL A 128 -1.43 -10.15 9.01
CA VAL A 128 -0.25 -9.45 9.53
C VAL A 128 0.82 -9.27 8.46
N GLY A 129 1.38 -8.07 8.39
CA GLY A 129 2.29 -7.60 7.36
C GLY A 129 1.75 -6.33 6.71
N GLU A 130 1.96 -6.16 5.40
CA GLU A 130 1.53 -4.97 4.64
C GLU A 130 0.05 -4.58 4.88
N PRO A 131 -0.93 -5.51 4.93
CA PRO A 131 -2.32 -5.12 5.20
C PRO A 131 -2.47 -4.47 6.58
N SER A 132 -2.01 -5.13 7.65
CA SER A 132 -2.07 -4.57 9.02
C SER A 132 -1.24 -3.29 9.19
N GLU A 133 -0.13 -3.15 8.48
CA GLU A 133 0.71 -1.94 8.50
C GLU A 133 0.00 -0.78 7.78
N GLY A 134 -0.69 -1.07 6.66
CA GLY A 134 -1.55 -0.13 5.96
C GLY A 134 -2.71 0.38 6.82
N GLU A 135 -3.39 -0.52 7.54
CA GLU A 135 -4.45 -0.13 8.48
C GLU A 135 -3.90 0.65 9.68
N THR A 136 -2.73 0.28 10.17
CA THR A 136 -2.04 1.06 11.21
C THR A 136 -1.76 2.48 10.71
N ARG A 137 -1.21 2.68 9.50
CA ARG A 137 -1.01 4.02 8.92
C ARG A 137 -2.31 4.81 8.82
N ARG A 138 -3.41 4.19 8.40
CA ARG A 138 -4.72 4.84 8.35
C ARG A 138 -5.17 5.32 9.73
N ILE A 139 -5.00 4.50 10.77
CA ILE A 139 -5.32 4.87 12.16
C ILE A 139 -4.54 6.11 12.59
N TYR A 140 -3.24 6.19 12.30
CA TYR A 140 -2.44 7.39 12.61
C TYR A 140 -2.94 8.63 11.87
N HIS A 141 -3.24 8.52 10.58
CA HIS A 141 -3.70 9.65 9.77
C HIS A 141 -5.10 10.14 10.15
N ALA A 142 -5.98 9.23 10.57
CA ALA A 142 -7.34 9.54 10.99
C ALA A 142 -7.43 10.07 12.43
N ALA A 143 -6.42 9.81 13.27
CA ALA A 143 -6.43 10.23 14.66
C ALA A 143 -6.44 11.76 14.79
N ASP A 144 -7.14 12.32 15.78
CA ASP A 144 -7.28 13.75 16.01
C ASP A 144 -6.60 14.24 17.30
N GLU A 145 -6.59 13.44 18.37
CA GLU A 145 -6.09 13.88 19.69
C GLU A 145 -4.92 13.05 20.20
N ARG A 146 -4.96 11.72 20.04
CA ARG A 146 -3.99 10.83 20.70
C ARG A 146 -3.83 9.49 20.02
N VAL A 147 -2.61 8.96 20.13
CA VAL A 147 -2.29 7.59 19.70
C VAL A 147 -1.63 6.82 20.83
N ARG A 148 -2.09 5.59 21.06
CA ARG A 148 -1.56 4.66 22.08
C ARG A 148 -1.05 3.41 21.41
N VAL A 149 0.22 3.07 21.62
CA VAL A 149 0.86 1.90 21.00
C VAL A 149 1.30 0.93 22.09
N LEU A 150 0.81 -0.31 22.05
CA LEU A 150 1.38 -1.42 22.82
C LEU A 150 2.12 -2.35 21.88
N THR A 151 3.42 -2.54 22.10
CA THR A 151 4.25 -3.32 21.21
C THR A 151 5.33 -4.07 21.96
N LYS A 152 5.96 -5.05 21.31
CA LYS A 152 7.11 -5.76 21.92
C LYS A 152 8.37 -4.91 21.80
N ALA A 153 8.75 -4.60 20.56
CA ALA A 153 9.97 -3.85 20.22
C ALA A 153 9.75 -2.79 19.14
N PHE A 154 8.51 -2.64 18.65
CA PHE A 154 8.13 -1.69 17.58
C PHE A 154 8.95 -1.85 16.27
N GLU A 155 9.22 -3.09 15.88
CA GLU A 155 10.02 -3.40 14.68
C GLU A 155 9.40 -2.91 13.35
N TYR A 156 8.10 -2.59 13.34
CA TYR A 156 7.38 -2.07 12.18
C TYR A 156 7.42 -0.52 12.09
N ILE A 157 8.26 0.15 12.88
CA ILE A 157 8.36 1.62 12.88
C ILE A 157 8.64 2.18 11.49
N ASP A 158 9.49 1.50 10.69
CA ASP A 158 9.81 1.91 9.31
C ASP A 158 8.55 1.99 8.43
N SER A 159 7.62 1.05 8.60
CA SER A 159 6.39 0.99 7.82
C SER A 159 5.37 2.06 8.19
N VAL A 160 5.51 2.69 9.35
CA VAL A 160 4.56 3.70 9.86
C VAL A 160 5.21 5.05 10.12
N GLU A 161 6.48 5.23 9.75
CA GLU A 161 7.28 6.42 10.07
C GLU A 161 6.63 7.71 9.57
N GLU A 162 6.19 7.74 8.31
CA GLU A 162 5.55 8.93 7.72
C GLU A 162 4.25 9.29 8.45
N ALA A 163 3.48 8.29 8.87
CA ALA A 163 2.22 8.49 9.58
C ALA A 163 2.44 8.90 11.04
N LEU A 164 3.50 8.38 11.69
CA LEU A 164 3.94 8.81 13.01
C LEU A 164 4.43 10.27 12.98
N ALA A 165 5.22 10.63 11.96
CA ALA A 165 5.69 11.99 11.76
C ALA A 165 4.51 12.97 11.59
N ASP A 166 3.54 12.63 10.74
CA ASP A 166 2.32 13.41 10.54
C ASP A 166 1.52 13.57 11.85
N ALA A 167 1.36 12.51 12.65
CA ALA A 167 0.68 12.59 13.94
C ALA A 167 1.41 13.51 14.94
N VAL A 168 2.75 13.45 14.98
CA VAL A 168 3.57 14.32 15.83
C VAL A 168 3.51 15.78 15.34
N ASP A 169 3.55 16.01 14.02
CA ASP A 169 3.45 17.34 13.42
C ASP A 169 2.08 17.99 13.68
N ARG A 170 1.03 17.17 13.82
CA ARG A 170 -0.33 17.58 14.23
C ARG A 170 -0.50 17.73 15.76
N ASP A 171 0.58 17.57 16.54
CA ASP A 171 0.62 17.74 18.01
C ASP A 171 -0.28 16.75 18.78
N LEU A 172 -0.39 15.52 18.28
CA LEU A 172 -1.13 14.45 18.96
C LEU A 172 -0.33 13.91 20.17
N ASP A 173 -1.04 13.53 21.24
CA ASP A 173 -0.43 12.83 22.38
C ASP A 173 -0.11 11.38 21.98
N VAL A 174 1.12 11.13 21.52
CA VAL A 174 1.57 9.80 21.11
C VAL A 174 2.35 9.12 22.24
N ARG A 175 1.89 7.92 22.64
CA ARG A 175 2.51 7.15 23.73
C ARG A 175 2.73 5.70 23.33
N VAL A 176 3.94 5.19 23.59
CA VAL A 176 4.38 3.86 23.23
C VAL A 176 4.80 3.09 24.48
N VAL A 177 4.15 1.97 24.72
CA VAL A 177 4.57 0.97 25.70
C VAL A 177 5.23 -0.19 24.96
N MET A 178 6.50 -0.42 25.26
CA MET A 178 7.25 -1.58 24.78
C MET A 178 7.38 -2.65 25.86
N ARG A 179 7.75 -3.88 25.51
CA ARG A 179 8.10 -4.91 26.51
C ARG A 179 9.46 -4.59 27.13
N HIS A 180 9.64 -4.84 28.42
CA HIS A 180 10.93 -4.60 29.09
C HIS A 180 12.10 -5.34 28.39
N PRO A 181 13.23 -4.66 28.11
CA PRO A 181 14.42 -5.22 27.47
C PRO A 181 14.94 -6.53 28.09
N ASP A 182 14.84 -6.69 29.41
CA ASP A 182 15.27 -7.90 30.10
C ASP A 182 14.46 -9.14 29.72
N ALA A 183 13.21 -8.96 29.31
CA ALA A 183 12.35 -10.04 28.85
C ALA A 183 12.53 -10.37 27.35
N LEU A 184 13.48 -9.72 26.67
CA LEU A 184 13.77 -9.94 25.26
C LEU A 184 15.01 -10.83 25.05
N THR A 185 15.03 -11.52 23.91
CA THR A 185 16.26 -12.16 23.41
C THR A 185 17.31 -11.09 23.08
N PRO A 186 18.62 -11.41 23.10
CA PRO A 186 19.68 -10.44 22.79
C PRO A 186 19.47 -9.71 21.46
N GLU A 187 19.09 -10.44 20.42
CA GLU A 187 18.79 -9.87 19.09
C GLU A 187 17.61 -8.88 19.12
N ASN A 188 16.50 -9.25 19.77
CA ASN A 188 15.33 -8.37 19.88
C ASN A 188 15.62 -7.14 20.75
N ARG A 189 16.47 -7.29 21.77
CA ARG A 189 16.91 -6.19 22.62
C ARG A 189 17.75 -5.17 21.85
N GLU A 190 18.63 -5.64 20.98
CA GLU A 190 19.44 -4.77 20.10
C GLU A 190 18.55 -4.01 19.12
N ARG A 191 17.59 -4.69 18.47
CA ARG A 191 16.59 -4.04 17.60
C ARG A 191 15.77 -3.00 18.35
N GLN A 192 15.25 -3.36 19.52
CA GLN A 192 14.48 -2.44 20.35
C GLN A 192 15.29 -1.20 20.72
N ARG A 193 16.56 -1.37 21.12
CA ARG A 193 17.44 -0.24 21.44
C ARG A 193 17.58 0.70 20.24
N ALA A 194 17.80 0.17 19.04
CA ALA A 194 17.90 1.00 17.83
C ALA A 194 16.60 1.78 17.54
N VAL A 195 15.44 1.17 17.76
CA VAL A 195 14.13 1.83 17.66
C VAL A 195 14.00 2.96 18.68
N VAL A 196 14.34 2.70 19.95
CA VAL A 196 14.25 3.70 21.03
C VAL A 196 15.17 4.89 20.76
N GLU A 197 16.44 4.63 20.40
CA GLU A 197 17.40 5.68 20.04
C GLU A 197 16.91 6.52 18.86
N ARG A 198 16.19 5.92 17.91
CA ARG A 198 15.57 6.62 16.80
C ARG A 198 14.40 7.49 17.26
N LEU A 199 13.47 6.94 18.05
CA LEU A 199 12.34 7.69 18.61
C LEU A 199 12.83 8.91 19.41
N ASP A 200 13.86 8.75 20.24
CA ASP A 200 14.44 9.86 21.00
C ASP A 200 15.06 10.95 20.11
N ARG A 201 15.65 10.54 18.97
CA ARG A 201 16.32 11.46 18.03
C ARG A 201 15.34 12.19 17.12
N GLU A 202 14.37 11.47 16.56
CA GLU A 202 13.51 11.94 15.47
C GLU A 202 12.12 12.35 15.97
N PHE A 203 11.64 11.75 17.06
CA PHE A 203 10.30 11.96 17.59
C PHE A 203 10.30 12.20 19.12
N PRO A 204 11.03 13.21 19.62
CA PRO A 204 11.21 13.43 21.07
C PRO A 204 9.92 13.77 21.83
N ALA A 205 8.83 14.11 21.12
CA ALA A 205 7.51 14.31 21.72
C ALA A 205 6.78 12.99 22.04
N VAL A 206 7.20 11.87 21.44
CA VAL A 206 6.60 10.56 21.68
C VAL A 206 7.03 10.06 23.05
N GLY A 207 6.05 9.82 23.92
CA GLY A 207 6.33 9.22 25.22
C GLY A 207 6.64 7.73 25.07
N VAL A 208 7.79 7.27 25.56
CA VAL A 208 8.17 5.85 25.55
C VAL A 208 8.28 5.30 26.97
N ARG A 209 7.71 4.12 27.22
CA ARG A 209 7.86 3.37 28.48
C ARG A 209 7.99 1.88 28.22
N PHE A 210 8.52 1.15 29.20
CA PHE A 210 8.78 -0.27 29.15
C PHE A 210 7.96 -1.02 30.20
N SER A 211 7.03 -1.87 29.76
CA SER A 211 6.21 -2.72 30.61
C SER A 211 7.04 -3.82 31.26
N ARG A 212 7.01 -3.88 32.59
CA ARG A 212 7.66 -4.92 33.41
C ARG A 212 6.92 -6.26 33.31
N GLU A 213 5.62 -6.19 33.06
CA GLU A 213 4.76 -7.35 32.88
C GLU A 213 4.63 -7.74 31.40
N ALA A 214 4.17 -8.97 31.15
CA ALA A 214 3.88 -9.44 29.80
C ALA A 214 2.69 -8.69 29.20
N LEU A 215 2.81 -8.28 27.94
CA LEU A 215 1.72 -7.65 27.20
C LEU A 215 0.83 -8.74 26.57
N PRO A 216 -0.45 -8.87 26.97
CA PRO A 216 -1.36 -9.92 26.51
C PRO A 216 -1.78 -9.74 25.04
N PHE A 217 -1.69 -8.52 24.53
CA PHE A 217 -1.90 -8.17 23.14
C PHE A 217 -0.95 -7.04 22.74
N ARG A 218 -0.84 -6.82 21.43
CA ARG A 218 -0.16 -5.68 20.81
C ARG A 218 -1.15 -4.93 19.97
N GLY A 219 -0.91 -3.66 19.72
CA GLY A 219 -1.83 -2.88 18.90
C GLY A 219 -1.61 -1.38 18.98
N THR A 220 -2.38 -0.68 18.17
CA THR A 220 -2.45 0.77 18.13
C THR A 220 -3.90 1.18 18.35
N LEU A 221 -4.12 2.15 19.24
CA LEU A 221 -5.41 2.78 19.51
C LEU A 221 -5.31 4.26 19.11
N ALA A 222 -6.32 4.78 18.41
CA ALA A 222 -6.52 6.19 18.16
C ALA A 222 -7.78 6.68 18.88
N ASP A 223 -7.69 7.88 19.45
CA ASP A 223 -8.79 8.64 20.06
C ASP A 223 -9.77 7.86 20.94
N PRO A 224 -9.28 7.03 21.87
CA PRO A 224 -10.17 6.41 22.84
C PRO A 224 -10.88 7.49 23.69
N THR A 225 -12.22 7.53 23.62
CA THR A 225 -13.05 8.40 24.44
C THR A 225 -13.75 7.62 25.56
N MET A 226 -13.93 8.27 26.71
CA MET A 226 -14.72 7.69 27.82
C MET A 226 -16.23 7.89 27.64
N GLU A 227 -16.62 8.64 26.60
CA GLU A 227 -18.01 8.81 26.15
C GLU A 227 -18.45 7.67 25.22
N TYR A 228 -17.49 6.84 24.77
CA TYR A 228 -17.68 5.61 23.99
C TYR A 228 -18.23 5.81 22.58
N ASP A 229 -18.20 7.04 22.11
CA ASP A 229 -18.71 7.51 20.82
C ASP A 229 -17.64 7.54 19.73
N ASP A 230 -16.37 7.37 20.08
CA ASP A 230 -15.25 7.40 19.15
C ASP A 230 -14.11 6.47 19.60
N GLY A 231 -13.21 6.20 18.67
CA GLY A 231 -11.98 5.46 18.86
C GLY A 231 -11.85 4.26 17.93
N THR A 232 -10.64 4.09 17.40
CA THR A 232 -10.28 2.99 16.51
C THR A 232 -9.11 2.21 17.09
N ALA A 233 -9.15 0.89 16.96
CA ALA A 233 -8.08 0.02 17.40
C ALA A 233 -7.74 -1.05 16.38
N ILE A 234 -6.44 -1.29 16.19
CA ILE A 234 -5.90 -2.51 15.57
C ILE A 234 -5.14 -3.31 16.61
N LEU A 235 -5.41 -4.61 16.69
CA LEU A 235 -4.94 -5.47 17.77
C LEU A 235 -4.46 -6.82 17.20
N LEU A 236 -3.37 -7.31 17.78
CA LEU A 236 -2.86 -8.65 17.55
C LEU A 236 -2.72 -9.36 18.90
N VAL A 237 -3.36 -10.51 19.05
CA VAL A 237 -3.21 -11.37 20.22
C VAL A 237 -1.95 -12.21 20.08
N GLN A 238 -1.32 -12.55 21.20
CA GLN A 238 -0.13 -13.41 21.18
C GLN A 238 -0.48 -14.84 20.71
N GLU A 239 0.03 -15.21 19.55
CA GLU A 239 -0.08 -16.57 18.98
C GLU A 239 1.30 -17.20 18.81
N ASP A 240 1.83 -17.81 19.88
CA ASP A 240 3.21 -18.32 19.90
C ASP A 240 3.46 -19.47 18.91
N ASP A 241 2.42 -20.22 18.56
CA ASP A 241 2.50 -21.38 17.66
C ASP A 241 2.20 -21.05 16.18
N VAL A 242 1.82 -19.80 15.87
CA VAL A 242 1.45 -19.38 14.51
C VAL A 242 2.59 -18.58 13.88
N PRO A 243 3.12 -19.00 12.69
CA PRO A 243 4.09 -18.23 11.94
C PRO A 243 3.60 -16.81 11.65
N ASN A 244 4.49 -15.81 11.71
CA ASN A 244 4.10 -14.39 11.58
C ASN A 244 3.23 -14.07 10.34
N HIS A 245 3.49 -14.73 9.20
CA HIS A 245 2.74 -14.51 7.94
C HIS A 245 1.35 -15.17 7.89
N LEU A 246 0.98 -15.94 8.92
CA LEU A 246 -0.33 -16.55 9.09
C LEU A 246 -1.11 -15.93 10.24
N ARG A 247 -0.53 -14.94 10.92
CA ARG A 247 -1.19 -14.24 12.03
C ARG A 247 -2.19 -13.24 11.48
N GLN A 248 -3.22 -13.00 12.28
CA GLN A 248 -4.28 -12.06 11.93
C GLN A 248 -4.36 -10.95 12.96
N ALA A 249 -4.52 -9.72 12.48
CA ALA A 249 -4.87 -8.57 13.29
C ALA A 249 -6.38 -8.32 13.20
N VAL A 250 -6.95 -7.84 14.28
CA VAL A 250 -8.36 -7.47 14.38
C VAL A 250 -8.45 -5.95 14.47
N ILE A 251 -9.40 -5.38 13.73
CA ILE A 251 -9.68 -3.95 13.72
C ILE A 251 -11.10 -3.72 14.21
N THR A 252 -11.30 -2.65 14.97
CA THR A 252 -12.59 -2.25 15.52
C THR A 252 -12.67 -0.74 15.67
N GLU A 253 -13.85 -0.20 15.38
CA GLU A 253 -14.22 1.21 15.57
C GLU A 253 -15.29 1.33 16.67
N ASN A 254 -15.51 0.25 17.44
CA ASN A 254 -16.45 0.27 18.54
C ASN A 254 -15.86 1.07 19.73
N GLY A 255 -16.28 2.33 19.88
CA GLY A 255 -15.74 3.23 20.91
C GLY A 255 -15.77 2.67 22.33
N ALA A 256 -16.83 1.93 22.71
CA ALA A 256 -16.89 1.29 24.04
C ALA A 256 -15.79 0.23 24.25
N PHE A 257 -15.49 -0.57 23.22
CA PHE A 257 -14.42 -1.57 23.27
C PHE A 257 -13.04 -0.90 23.28
N VAL A 258 -12.83 0.10 22.41
CA VAL A 258 -11.57 0.86 22.33
C VAL A 258 -11.29 1.61 23.63
N ALA A 259 -12.30 2.18 24.28
CA ALA A 259 -12.18 2.78 25.61
C ALA A 259 -11.77 1.76 26.69
N GLY A 260 -12.29 0.53 26.60
CA GLY A 260 -11.89 -0.59 27.47
C GLY A 260 -10.40 -0.93 27.31
N LEU A 261 -9.90 -0.98 26.08
CA LEU A 261 -8.48 -1.20 25.79
C LEU A 261 -7.61 -0.03 26.25
N ASN A 262 -8.10 1.20 26.12
CA ASN A 262 -7.37 2.36 26.63
C ASN A 262 -7.24 2.34 28.16
N ARG A 263 -8.26 1.89 28.90
CA ARG A 263 -8.10 1.69 30.36
C ARG A 263 -6.98 0.69 30.69
N TYR A 264 -6.83 -0.36 29.89
CA TYR A 264 -5.70 -1.28 30.03
C TYR A 264 -4.37 -0.58 29.70
N PHE A 265 -4.29 0.17 28.60
CA PHE A 265 -3.11 0.97 28.26
C PHE A 265 -2.72 1.92 29.40
N ASP A 266 -3.66 2.69 29.93
CA ASP A 266 -3.42 3.68 30.98
C ASP A 266 -2.92 3.04 32.27
N LEU A 267 -3.42 1.84 32.61
CA LEU A 267 -2.95 1.06 33.74
C LEU A 267 -1.49 0.63 33.54
N VAL A 268 -1.16 0.08 32.38
CA VAL A 268 0.22 -0.35 32.07
C VAL A 268 1.15 0.85 32.05
N TRP A 269 0.76 1.93 31.37
CA TRP A 269 1.50 3.18 31.25
C TRP A 269 1.81 3.79 32.62
N THR A 270 0.81 3.85 33.50
CA THR A 270 0.94 4.57 34.78
C THR A 270 1.59 3.72 35.86
N HIS A 271 1.31 2.42 35.90
CA HIS A 271 1.61 1.59 37.08
C HIS A 271 2.56 0.42 36.79
N GLU A 272 2.56 -0.13 35.57
CA GLU A 272 3.29 -1.37 35.26
C GLU A 272 4.48 -1.17 34.32
N SER A 273 4.79 0.08 33.99
CA SER A 273 5.90 0.44 33.11
C SER A 273 6.82 1.49 33.70
N GLU A 274 8.02 1.62 33.14
CA GLU A 274 9.03 2.60 33.52
C GLU A 274 9.66 3.27 32.30
N SER A 275 10.22 4.47 32.50
CA SER A 275 10.81 5.29 31.44
C SER A 275 12.30 5.04 31.22
N ASP A 276 12.99 4.42 32.18
CA ASP A 276 14.45 4.24 32.17
C ASP A 276 14.80 2.75 32.11
N VAL A 277 15.52 2.32 31.07
CA VAL A 277 16.13 0.98 30.96
C VAL A 277 17.51 1.02 30.29
#